data_AF-A0A0B8NK67-F1
#
_entry.id   AF-A0A0B8NK67-F1
#
_cell.length_a   1.000
_cell.length_b   1.000
_cell.length_c   1.000
_cell.angle_alpha   90.00
_cell.angle_beta   90.00
_cell.angle_gamma   90.00
#
_symmetry.space_group_name_H-M   'P 1'
#
loop_
_entity.id
_entity.type
_entity.pdbx_description
1 polymer ?
#
loop_
_entity_poly.entity_id
_entity_poly.type
_entity_poly.pdbx_seq_one_letter_code
_entity_poly.pdbx_strand_id
1 'polypeptide(L)'
;MTVEDLDAVCRYKGEEHPQMFTHVSCNWQNDELSVVYFISRGQSEPEMLYEHAFIWVINDKQINNGRIWPMINHNAIGLADQDVTLDAEGATINISYDCKDYTCQYINHVLLARGDTPHVRSDGRPLFGSTDFDMDAYKNAERFFFNATFRLPDGSLHTNTLYLFDDFPAKIHKVLAPAFGY
;
A
#
# COMPACT_ATOMS: atom_id res chain seq x y z
N MET A 1 -15.85 13.99 2.88
CA MET A 1 -14.43 14.28 3.16
C MET A 1 -14.31 15.74 3.56
N THR A 2 -13.59 16.05 4.64
CA THR A 2 -13.31 17.44 5.03
C THR A 2 -11.93 17.88 4.53
N VAL A 3 -11.69 19.19 4.45
CA VAL A 3 -10.37 19.74 4.13
C VAL A 3 -9.35 19.35 5.22
N GLU A 4 -9.79 19.26 6.47
CA GLU A 4 -8.95 18.90 7.62
C GLU A 4 -8.49 17.45 7.54
N ASP A 5 -9.38 16.52 7.15
CA ASP A 5 -9.02 15.11 6.95
C ASP A 5 -8.01 14.93 5.82
N LEU A 6 -8.18 15.68 4.72
CA LEU A 6 -7.25 15.66 3.60
C LEU A 6 -5.89 16.26 4.00
N ASP A 7 -5.87 17.41 4.68
CA ASP A 7 -4.64 18.06 5.15
C ASP A 7 -3.86 17.15 6.11
N ALA A 8 -4.55 16.44 7.01
CA ALA A 8 -3.95 15.49 7.94
C ALA A 8 -3.24 14.31 7.23
N VAL A 9 -3.77 13.86 6.09
CA VAL A 9 -3.11 12.86 5.24
C VAL A 9 -1.94 13.47 4.48
N CYS A 10 -2.16 14.61 3.81
CA CYS A 10 -1.18 15.20 2.89
C CYS A 10 0.03 15.83 3.58
N ARG A 11 -0.09 16.17 4.87
CA ARG A 11 1.02 16.68 5.69
C ARG A 11 1.56 15.64 6.66
N TYR A 12 1.17 14.38 6.50
CA TYR A 12 1.66 13.30 7.35
C TYR A 12 3.19 13.17 7.26
N LYS A 13 3.83 13.05 8.42
CA LYS A 13 5.29 12.97 8.53
C LYS A 13 5.81 11.62 9.04
N GLY A 14 4.93 10.65 9.27
CA GLY A 14 5.33 9.37 9.85
C GLY A 14 5.71 9.46 11.32
N GLU A 15 5.95 8.29 11.90
CA GLU A 15 6.86 8.20 13.03
C GLU A 15 8.31 8.38 12.55
N GLU A 16 9.15 8.96 13.40
CA GLU A 16 10.55 9.16 13.08
C GLU A 16 11.30 7.82 13.16
N HIS A 17 11.77 7.31 12.02
CA HIS A 17 12.59 6.10 11.96
C HIS A 17 14.06 6.48 11.67
N PRO A 18 15.04 5.90 12.38
CA PRO A 18 16.45 6.32 12.27
C PRO A 18 17.09 6.08 10.89
N GLN A 19 16.46 5.29 10.02
CA GLN A 19 17.01 4.90 8.72
C GLN A 19 16.03 5.00 7.55
N MET A 20 14.77 5.37 7.81
CA MET A 20 13.72 5.41 6.78
C MET A 20 12.99 6.73 6.87
N PHE A 21 12.78 7.37 5.74
CA PHE A 21 11.96 8.57 5.64
C PHE A 21 10.62 8.20 5.00
N THR A 22 9.56 8.67 5.63
CA THR A 22 8.20 8.54 5.11
C THR A 22 7.77 9.86 4.54
N HIS A 23 7.16 9.79 3.37
CA HIS A 23 6.68 10.95 2.65
C HIS A 23 5.26 10.67 2.16
N VAL A 24 4.44 11.72 2.18
CA VAL A 24 3.12 11.69 1.57
C VAL A 24 3.01 12.84 0.59
N SER A 25 2.56 12.52 -0.62
CA SER A 25 2.24 13.50 -1.65
C SER A 25 0.78 13.36 -2.03
N CYS A 26 0.07 14.48 -2.08
CA CYS A 26 -1.29 14.55 -2.57
C CYS A 26 -1.35 15.42 -3.81
N ASN A 27 -2.00 14.92 -4.86
CA ASN A 27 -2.26 15.68 -6.08
C ASN A 27 -3.75 15.61 -6.41
N TRP A 28 -4.37 16.78 -6.61
CA TRP A 28 -5.76 16.89 -7.02
C TRP A 28 -5.83 17.51 -8.42
N GLN A 29 -6.22 16.73 -9.41
CA GLN A 29 -6.36 17.19 -10.80
C GLN A 29 -7.53 16.50 -11.49
N ASN A 30 -8.31 17.24 -12.28
CA ASN A 30 -9.41 16.70 -13.10
C ASN A 30 -10.37 15.76 -12.33
N ASP A 31 -10.80 16.18 -11.13
CA ASP A 31 -11.67 15.41 -10.22
C ASP A 31 -11.10 14.05 -9.77
N GLU A 32 -9.77 13.89 -9.86
CA GLU A 32 -9.03 12.75 -9.35
C GLU A 32 -8.10 13.20 -8.22
N LEU A 33 -8.26 12.58 -7.04
CA LEU A 33 -7.32 12.72 -5.93
C LEU A 33 -6.35 11.53 -5.95
N SER A 34 -5.07 11.82 -6.11
CA SER A 34 -4.00 10.85 -5.90
C SER A 34 -3.31 11.10 -4.56
N VAL A 35 -3.25 10.08 -3.71
CA VAL A 35 -2.45 10.07 -2.47
C VAL A 35 -1.34 9.04 -2.64
N VAL A 36 -0.09 9.48 -2.54
CA VAL A 36 1.11 8.63 -2.64
C VAL A 36 1.80 8.64 -1.29
N TYR A 37 1.75 7.52 -0.58
CA TYR A 37 2.61 7.27 0.57
C TYR A 37 3.83 6.51 0.07
N PHE A 38 5.04 7.01 0.34
CA PHE A 38 6.26 6.31 -0.06
C PHE A 38 7.34 6.36 1.01
N ILE A 39 8.20 5.34 0.96
CA ILE A 39 9.35 5.16 1.87
C ILE A 39 10.63 5.24 1.05
N SER A 40 11.62 5.98 1.57
CA SER A 40 12.95 6.11 0.98
C SER A 40 14.06 5.97 2.04
N ARG A 41 15.22 5.50 1.59
CA ARG A 41 16.48 5.51 2.36
C ARG A 41 17.35 6.66 1.86
N GLY A 42 17.14 7.87 2.37
CA GLY A 42 17.96 9.04 2.06
C GLY A 42 17.20 10.37 2.15
N GLN A 43 17.94 11.49 2.26
CA GLN A 43 17.36 12.85 2.31
C GLN A 43 17.20 13.53 0.93
N SER A 44 17.58 12.87 -0.18
CA SER A 44 17.57 13.47 -1.52
C SER A 44 16.30 13.18 -2.32
N GLU A 45 16.05 14.02 -3.33
CA GLU A 45 14.76 14.31 -3.95
C GLU A 45 13.74 13.15 -4.17
N PRO A 46 12.44 13.43 -3.89
CA PRO A 46 11.39 12.42 -3.75
C PRO A 46 10.90 11.74 -5.03
N GLU A 47 11.21 12.24 -6.23
CA GLU A 47 10.50 11.81 -7.44
C GLU A 47 11.05 10.54 -8.11
N MET A 48 12.25 10.06 -7.74
CA MET A 48 12.89 8.92 -8.44
C MET A 48 13.53 7.84 -7.54
N LEU A 49 13.47 7.97 -6.22
CA LEU A 49 14.17 7.07 -5.27
C LEU A 49 13.23 6.52 -4.17
N TYR A 50 12.03 6.07 -4.53
CA TYR A 50 11.21 5.29 -3.59
C TYR A 50 11.64 3.83 -3.59
N GLU A 51 11.80 3.25 -2.40
CA GLU A 51 11.89 1.79 -2.27
C GLU A 51 10.50 1.17 -2.45
N HIS A 52 9.49 1.88 -1.98
CA HIS A 52 8.11 1.44 -2.01
C HIS A 52 7.12 2.59 -1.96
N ALA A 53 6.00 2.43 -2.65
CA ALA A 53 4.85 3.30 -2.52
C ALA A 53 3.53 2.54 -2.45
N PHE A 54 2.65 3.02 -1.57
CA PHE A 54 1.21 2.80 -1.59
C PHE A 54 0.56 4.00 -2.27
N ILE A 55 -0.26 3.76 -3.29
CA ILE A 55 -0.87 4.82 -4.09
C ILE A 55 -2.38 4.63 -4.14
N TRP A 56 -3.12 5.58 -3.60
CA TRP A 56 -4.58 5.64 -3.73
C TRP A 56 -4.96 6.64 -4.81
N VAL A 57 -5.73 6.20 -5.80
CA VAL A 57 -6.29 7.08 -6.83
C VAL A 57 -7.81 7.05 -6.69
N ILE A 58 -8.36 8.16 -6.22
CA ILE A 58 -9.73 8.28 -5.75
C ILE A 58 -10.53 9.06 -6.78
N ASN A 59 -11.35 8.34 -7.53
CA ASN A 59 -12.48 8.86 -8.32
C ASN A 59 -13.47 7.73 -8.61
N ASP A 60 -14.69 8.10 -9.00
CA ASP A 60 -15.78 7.14 -9.28
C ASP A 60 -15.37 6.10 -10.33
N LYS A 61 -14.58 6.50 -11.34
CA LYS A 61 -14.17 5.60 -12.42
C LYS A 61 -13.25 4.49 -11.92
N GLN A 62 -12.24 4.80 -11.09
CA GLN A 62 -11.31 3.80 -10.57
C GLN A 62 -12.02 2.86 -9.58
N ILE A 63 -12.87 3.43 -8.73
CA ILE A 63 -13.67 2.68 -7.76
C ILE A 63 -14.59 1.68 -8.48
N ASN A 64 -15.32 2.12 -9.51
CA ASN A 64 -16.18 1.25 -10.33
C ASN A 64 -15.41 0.17 -11.10
N ASN A 65 -14.12 0.37 -11.36
CA ASN A 65 -13.24 -0.62 -11.99
C ASN A 65 -12.62 -1.60 -10.99
N GLY A 66 -13.02 -1.57 -9.72
CA GLY A 66 -12.50 -2.45 -8.68
C GLY A 66 -11.08 -2.13 -8.24
N ARG A 67 -10.59 -0.89 -8.47
CA ARG A 67 -9.29 -0.41 -7.96
C ARG A 67 -9.44 0.17 -6.57
N ILE A 68 -9.77 -0.72 -5.65
CA ILE A 68 -10.22 -0.39 -4.30
C ILE A 68 -9.03 -0.41 -3.32
N TRP A 69 -8.07 -1.31 -3.55
CA TRP A 69 -6.81 -1.39 -2.80
C TRP A 69 -5.80 -0.38 -3.31
N PRO A 70 -4.82 0.04 -2.49
CA PRO A 70 -3.73 0.86 -2.97
C PRO A 70 -3.01 0.17 -4.13
N MET A 71 -2.71 0.93 -5.17
CA MET A 71 -1.74 0.51 -6.17
C MET A 71 -0.38 0.39 -5.49
N ILE A 72 0.40 -0.59 -5.93
CA ILE A 72 1.70 -0.89 -5.36
C ILE A 72 2.77 -0.60 -6.38
N ASN A 73 3.85 0.00 -5.89
CA ASN A 73 5.03 0.30 -6.66
C ASN A 73 6.26 0.01 -5.78
N HIS A 74 6.87 -1.17 -5.94
CA HIS A 74 7.83 -1.72 -4.98
C HIS A 74 9.10 -2.24 -5.66
N ASN A 75 10.26 -1.73 -5.25
CA ASN A 75 11.56 -2.25 -5.65
C ASN A 75 11.99 -3.36 -4.67
N ALA A 76 12.33 -4.55 -5.18
CA ALA A 76 12.71 -5.69 -4.35
C ALA A 76 14.04 -5.43 -3.61
N ILE A 77 13.94 -4.92 -2.38
CA ILE A 77 15.07 -4.50 -1.56
C ILE A 77 15.96 -5.72 -1.28
N GLY A 78 17.27 -5.57 -1.52
CA GLY A 78 18.24 -6.65 -1.33
C GLY A 78 18.28 -7.69 -2.47
N LEU A 79 17.40 -7.57 -3.46
CA LEU A 79 17.31 -8.46 -4.62
C LEU A 79 17.54 -7.73 -5.95
N ALA A 80 17.97 -6.47 -5.91
CA ALA A 80 18.03 -5.60 -7.09
C ALA A 80 18.88 -6.16 -8.26
N ASP A 81 19.96 -6.89 -7.93
CA ASP A 81 20.88 -7.49 -8.92
C ASP A 81 20.66 -9.00 -9.11
N GLN A 82 19.55 -9.54 -8.60
CA GLN A 82 19.26 -10.97 -8.64
C GLN A 82 18.17 -11.28 -9.67
N ASP A 83 18.35 -12.39 -10.40
CA ASP A 83 17.30 -12.93 -11.26
C ASP A 83 16.23 -13.61 -10.38
N VAL A 84 15.20 -12.85 -10.03
CA VAL A 84 14.09 -13.32 -9.19
C VAL A 84 12.77 -13.17 -9.92
N THR A 85 11.84 -14.08 -9.66
CA THR A 85 10.47 -14.00 -10.18
C THR A 85 9.51 -13.73 -9.04
N LEU A 86 8.55 -12.83 -9.22
CA LEU A 86 7.46 -12.67 -8.27
C LEU A 86 6.63 -13.97 -8.23
N ASP A 87 6.40 -14.52 -7.05
CA ASP A 87 5.53 -15.69 -6.92
C ASP A 87 4.09 -15.37 -7.35
N ALA A 88 3.34 -16.35 -7.88
CA ALA A 88 2.05 -16.11 -8.52
C ALA A 88 1.03 -15.42 -7.60
N GLU A 89 1.09 -15.71 -6.30
CA GLU A 89 0.28 -15.08 -5.25
C GLU A 89 1.14 -14.25 -4.29
N GLY A 90 2.36 -13.89 -4.72
CA GLY A 90 3.39 -13.32 -3.88
C GLY A 90 3.15 -11.87 -3.47
N ALA A 91 2.23 -11.16 -4.12
CA ALA A 91 1.90 -9.76 -3.83
C ALA A 91 0.60 -9.66 -3.03
N THR A 92 0.69 -9.38 -1.73
CA THR A 92 -0.49 -9.37 -0.85
C THR A 92 -0.58 -8.11 0.01
N ILE A 93 -1.79 -7.62 0.22
CA ILE A 93 -2.13 -6.65 1.27
C ILE A 93 -2.64 -7.40 2.48
N ASN A 94 -2.10 -7.05 3.64
CA ASN A 94 -2.40 -7.71 4.89
C ASN A 94 -2.81 -6.69 5.93
N ILE A 95 -4.03 -6.83 6.45
CA ILE A 95 -4.56 -5.92 7.47
C ILE A 95 -5.00 -6.74 8.67
N SER A 96 -4.41 -6.46 9.83
CA SER A 96 -4.94 -6.91 11.12
C SER A 96 -5.78 -5.78 11.70
N TYR A 97 -7.03 -6.07 12.05
CA TYR A 97 -7.97 -5.07 12.58
C TYR A 97 -8.89 -5.68 13.64
N ASP A 98 -9.58 -4.81 14.40
CA ASP A 98 -10.52 -5.19 15.47
C ASP A 98 -9.92 -6.18 16.50
N CYS A 99 -8.67 -5.95 16.90
CA CYS A 99 -7.97 -6.82 17.83
C CYS A 99 -8.57 -6.75 19.26
N LYS A 100 -8.96 -7.90 19.81
CA LYS A 100 -9.42 -8.07 21.19
C LYS A 100 -8.77 -9.30 21.81
N ASP A 101 -8.22 -9.15 23.02
CA ASP A 101 -7.61 -10.25 23.79
C ASP A 101 -6.65 -11.12 22.94
N TYR A 102 -5.73 -10.48 22.21
CA TYR A 102 -4.75 -11.10 21.30
C TYR A 102 -5.31 -11.79 20.05
N THR A 103 -6.60 -11.64 19.78
CA THR A 103 -7.26 -12.17 18.59
C THR A 103 -7.65 -11.02 17.68
N CYS A 104 -7.24 -11.06 16.41
CA CYS A 104 -7.55 -10.02 15.43
C CYS A 104 -8.37 -10.60 14.28
N GLN A 105 -9.21 -9.77 13.67
CA GLN A 105 -9.69 -10.04 12.32
C GLN A 105 -8.54 -9.78 11.33
N TYR A 106 -8.61 -10.43 10.18
CA TYR A 106 -7.52 -10.39 9.21
C TYR A 106 -8.04 -10.39 7.78
N ILE A 107 -7.54 -9.44 6.99
CA ILE A 107 -7.66 -9.43 5.54
C ILE A 107 -6.33 -9.86 4.94
N ASN A 108 -6.38 -10.82 4.01
CA ASN A 108 -5.26 -11.22 3.17
C ASN A 108 -5.68 -11.10 1.70
N HIS A 109 -5.38 -9.95 1.13
CA HIS A 109 -5.81 -9.64 -0.21
C HIS A 109 -4.69 -9.88 -1.22
N VAL A 110 -4.86 -10.84 -2.12
CA VAL A 110 -3.88 -11.13 -3.19
C VAL A 110 -4.11 -10.19 -4.37
N LEU A 111 -3.09 -9.40 -4.68
CA LEU A 111 -3.13 -8.40 -5.75
C LEU A 111 -2.74 -9.01 -7.09
N LEU A 112 -3.41 -8.55 -8.15
CA LEU A 112 -2.94 -8.73 -9.52
C LEU A 112 -1.70 -7.86 -9.73
N ALA A 113 -0.53 -8.44 -9.53
CA ALA A 113 0.75 -7.77 -9.71
C ALA A 113 1.47 -8.25 -10.96
N ARG A 114 2.26 -7.36 -11.55
CA ARG A 114 3.28 -7.69 -12.55
C ARG A 114 4.63 -7.37 -11.96
N GLY A 115 5.59 -8.27 -12.17
CA GLY A 115 6.96 -8.06 -11.76
C GLY A 115 7.89 -8.33 -12.93
N ASP A 116 8.48 -7.27 -13.50
CA ASP A 116 9.72 -7.42 -14.26
C ASP A 116 10.84 -7.23 -13.24
N THR A 117 11.67 -8.24 -13.06
CA THR A 117 12.72 -8.27 -12.03
C THR A 117 13.55 -6.97 -12.05
N PRO A 118 13.75 -6.28 -10.90
CA PRO A 118 13.30 -6.54 -9.53
C PRO A 118 12.14 -5.63 -9.07
N HIS A 119 11.23 -5.25 -9.98
CA HIS A 119 10.19 -4.22 -9.73
C HIS A 119 8.78 -4.82 -9.72
N VAL A 120 8.08 -4.76 -8.59
CA VAL A 120 6.68 -5.18 -8.46
C VAL A 120 5.74 -3.99 -8.63
N ARG A 121 4.76 -4.12 -9.52
CA ARG A 121 3.70 -3.14 -9.74
C ARG A 121 2.33 -3.80 -9.69
N SER A 122 1.38 -3.19 -8.99
CA SER A 122 -0.03 -3.58 -8.99
C SER A 122 -0.89 -2.34 -9.19
N ASP A 123 -1.98 -2.45 -9.95
CA ASP A 123 -2.99 -1.39 -10.08
C ASP A 123 -4.11 -1.49 -9.04
N GLY A 124 -3.91 -2.28 -7.98
CA GLY A 124 -4.84 -2.41 -6.85
C GLY A 124 -5.99 -3.41 -7.08
N ARG A 125 -6.01 -4.11 -8.22
CA ARG A 125 -7.05 -5.12 -8.50
C ARG A 125 -6.77 -6.46 -7.81
N PRO A 126 -7.81 -7.21 -7.42
CA PRO A 126 -7.66 -8.58 -6.95
C PRO A 126 -7.15 -9.51 -8.06
N LEU A 127 -6.29 -10.47 -7.70
CA LEU A 127 -5.86 -11.53 -8.62
C LEU A 127 -7.04 -12.44 -9.02
N PHE A 128 -7.90 -12.80 -8.06
CA PHE A 128 -9.01 -13.73 -8.26
C PHE A 128 -10.33 -13.08 -8.68
N GLY A 129 -10.35 -11.76 -8.91
CA GLY A 129 -11.55 -11.01 -9.28
C GLY A 129 -12.55 -10.76 -8.14
N SER A 130 -12.41 -11.45 -7.00
CA SER A 130 -13.16 -11.18 -5.76
C SER A 130 -12.36 -10.32 -4.80
N THR A 131 -13.04 -9.47 -4.02
CA THR A 131 -12.43 -8.66 -2.99
C THR A 131 -13.14 -8.87 -1.65
N ASP A 132 -12.35 -9.05 -0.60
CA ASP A 132 -12.73 -9.03 0.82
C ASP A 132 -12.61 -7.61 1.39
N PHE A 133 -12.83 -6.62 0.53
CA PHE A 133 -12.62 -5.22 0.90
C PHE A 133 -13.65 -4.80 1.94
N ASP A 134 -13.15 -4.32 3.07
CA ASP A 134 -13.92 -3.70 4.13
C ASP A 134 -13.26 -2.37 4.50
N MET A 135 -13.99 -1.27 4.33
CA MET A 135 -13.49 0.06 4.69
C MET A 135 -13.29 0.19 6.20
N ASP A 136 -14.09 -0.50 7.03
CA ASP A 136 -13.92 -0.47 8.48
C ASP A 136 -12.59 -1.11 8.91
N ALA A 137 -12.01 -2.00 8.09
CA ALA A 137 -10.68 -2.55 8.36
C ALA A 137 -9.59 -1.47 8.35
N TYR A 138 -9.72 -0.41 7.55
CA TYR A 138 -8.79 0.73 7.59
C TYR A 138 -8.95 1.55 8.86
N LYS A 139 -10.20 1.75 9.29
CA LYS A 139 -10.54 2.55 10.48
C LYS A 139 -9.97 1.94 11.76
N ASN A 140 -10.04 0.61 11.87
CA ASN A 140 -9.63 -0.14 13.05
C ASN A 140 -8.36 -0.97 12.80
N ALA A 141 -7.56 -0.61 11.78
CA ALA A 141 -6.31 -1.29 11.50
C ALA A 141 -5.34 -1.09 12.66
N GLU A 142 -4.84 -2.20 13.18
CA GLU A 142 -3.73 -2.24 14.14
C GLU A 142 -2.41 -2.47 13.41
N ARG A 143 -2.45 -3.12 12.23
CA ARG A 143 -1.28 -3.36 11.38
C ARG A 143 -1.69 -3.42 9.92
N PHE A 144 -0.91 -2.78 9.06
CA PHE A 144 -1.12 -2.79 7.62
C PHE A 144 0.21 -3.08 6.90
N PHE A 145 0.25 -4.15 6.12
CA PHE A 145 1.43 -4.56 5.36
C PHE A 145 1.15 -4.79 3.89
N PHE A 146 2.20 -4.62 3.09
CA PHE A 146 2.34 -5.22 1.78
C PHE A 146 3.44 -6.28 1.83
N ASN A 147 3.15 -7.50 1.40
CA ASN A 147 4.16 -8.53 1.20
C ASN A 147 4.41 -8.72 -0.30
N ALA A 148 5.69 -8.81 -0.66
CA ALA A 148 6.16 -9.25 -1.97
C ALA A 148 7.06 -10.47 -1.79
N THR A 149 6.60 -11.63 -2.22
CA THR A 149 7.33 -12.90 -2.15
C THR A 149 7.93 -13.24 -3.51
N PHE A 150 9.24 -13.36 -3.54
CA PHE A 150 10.05 -13.65 -4.72
C PHE A 150 10.61 -15.06 -4.64
N ARG A 151 10.64 -15.73 -5.78
CA ARG A 151 11.33 -17.00 -5.98
C ARG A 151 12.71 -16.75 -6.55
N LEU A 152 13.71 -17.24 -5.85
CA LEU A 152 15.13 -17.19 -6.21
C LEU A 152 15.47 -18.32 -7.21
N PRO A 153 16.62 -18.24 -7.93
CA PRO A 153 17.02 -19.26 -8.90
C PRO A 153 17.20 -20.67 -8.31
N ASP A 154 17.57 -20.76 -7.03
CA ASP A 154 17.70 -22.02 -6.30
C ASP A 154 16.34 -22.60 -5.83
N GLY A 155 15.25 -21.89 -6.15
CA GLY A 155 13.88 -22.25 -5.77
C GLY A 155 13.46 -21.77 -4.38
N SER A 156 14.35 -21.19 -3.59
CA SER A 156 14.04 -20.62 -2.28
C SER A 156 13.14 -19.38 -2.41
N LEU A 157 12.41 -19.06 -1.32
CA LEU A 157 11.51 -17.92 -1.28
C LEU A 157 12.11 -16.81 -0.41
N HIS A 158 11.99 -15.58 -0.89
CA HIS A 158 12.35 -14.37 -0.16
C HIS A 158 11.15 -13.43 -0.11
N THR A 159 10.74 -13.02 1.08
CA THR A 159 9.61 -12.10 1.25
C THR A 159 10.11 -10.75 1.75
N ASN A 160 9.80 -9.70 1.00
CA ASN A 160 9.84 -8.35 1.50
C ASN A 160 8.49 -8.04 2.18
N THR A 161 8.54 -7.66 3.45
CA THR A 161 7.37 -7.16 4.20
C THR A 161 7.52 -5.67 4.40
N LEU A 162 6.63 -4.91 3.78
CA LEU A 162 6.61 -3.47 3.88
C LEU A 162 5.43 -2.99 4.67
N TYR A 163 5.70 -2.04 5.54
CA TYR A 163 4.81 -1.64 6.59
C TYR A 163 4.33 -0.21 6.37
N LEU A 164 3.03 -0.03 6.48
CA LEU A 164 2.38 1.27 6.56
C LEU A 164 2.20 1.58 8.04
N PHE A 165 2.71 2.72 8.52
CA PHE A 165 2.66 3.08 9.94
C PHE A 165 1.23 2.98 10.50
N ASP A 166 1.11 2.42 11.72
CA ASP A 166 -0.18 2.02 12.33
C ASP A 166 -1.21 3.16 12.40
N ASP A 167 -0.77 4.42 12.54
CA ASP A 167 -1.69 5.55 12.65
C ASP A 167 -2.17 6.10 11.28
N PHE A 168 -1.54 5.70 10.17
CA PHE A 168 -1.88 6.18 8.84
C PHE A 168 -3.17 5.57 8.27
N PRO A 169 -3.46 4.25 8.39
CA PRO A 169 -4.73 3.65 7.96
C PRO A 169 -5.98 4.40 8.43
N ALA A 170 -6.04 4.77 9.71
CA ALA A 170 -7.18 5.49 10.27
C ALA A 170 -7.31 6.92 9.73
N LYS A 171 -6.21 7.56 9.31
CA LYS A 171 -6.25 8.88 8.65
C LYS A 171 -6.75 8.75 7.21
N ILE A 172 -6.15 7.85 6.43
CA ILE A 172 -6.54 7.66 5.02
C ILE A 172 -7.97 7.14 4.92
N HIS A 173 -8.46 6.36 5.90
CA HIS A 173 -9.88 5.99 6.02
C HIS A 173 -10.81 7.20 5.90
N LYS A 174 -10.54 8.32 6.60
CA LYS A 174 -11.43 9.50 6.58
C LYS A 174 -11.50 10.19 5.21
N VAL A 175 -10.48 9.97 4.39
CA VAL A 175 -10.41 10.45 3.01
C VAL A 175 -11.12 9.46 2.07
N LEU A 176 -10.89 8.15 2.25
CA LEU A 176 -11.44 7.11 1.39
C LEU A 176 -12.93 6.84 1.64
N ALA A 177 -13.36 6.67 2.90
CA ALA A 177 -14.73 6.26 3.27
C ALA A 177 -15.83 7.02 2.51
N PRO A 178 -15.81 8.37 2.43
CA PRO A 178 -16.82 9.11 1.69
C PRO A 178 -16.88 8.77 0.19
N ALA A 179 -15.75 8.45 -0.43
CA ALA A 179 -15.69 8.08 -1.85
C ALA A 179 -16.27 6.69 -2.12
N PHE A 180 -16.30 5.83 -1.10
CA PHE A 180 -16.89 4.49 -1.16
C PHE A 180 -18.32 4.43 -0.57
N GLY A 181 -18.89 5.57 -0.15
CA GLY A 181 -20.26 5.65 0.39
C GLY A 181 -20.41 5.29 1.88
N TYR A 182 -19.31 5.35 2.65
CA TYR A 182 -19.26 5.13 4.09
C TYR A 182 -19.32 6.45 4.88
#